data_AF-A0A724WQZ0-F1
#
_entry.id   AF-A0A724WQZ0-F1
#
_cell.length_a   1.000
_cell.length_b   1.000
_cell.length_c   1.000
_cell.angle_alpha   90.00
_cell.angle_beta   90.00
_cell.angle_gamma   90.00
#
_symmetry.space_group_name_H-M   'P 1'
#
loop_
_entity.id
_entity.type
_entity.pdbx_description
1 polymer ?
#
loop_
_entity_poly.entity_id
_entity_poly.type
_entity_poly.pdbx_seq_one_letter_code
_entity_poly.pdbx_strand_id
1 'polypeptide(L)'
;MQFSIIKKRVEQLLVPSLQGRIAFHAAVYRIQDSPSRVWVTFDGEEILGADDFNFEREVDRRYALQAAQLPEKPAGSLWQSDWLKQSHALSAEIERQVKQDGYLANYEMQQDLLQYPNLAFEQALVHPHPFIRGIARLDRRLGKRRFLLLTHASEFEQWCADTRQIVERW
;
A
#
# COMPACT_ATOMS: atom_id res chain seq x y z
N MET A 1 -17.43 3.76 0.49
CA MET A 1 -16.95 2.61 -0.32
C MET A 1 -17.63 1.33 0.16
N GLN A 2 -18.26 0.53 -0.71
CA GLN A 2 -18.76 -0.80 -0.32
C GLN A 2 -17.63 -1.85 -0.43
N PHE A 3 -16.86 -2.01 0.65
CA PHE A 3 -15.65 -2.85 0.67
C PHE A 3 -15.93 -4.30 0.26
N SER A 4 -17.06 -4.88 0.68
CA SER A 4 -17.44 -6.25 0.36
C SER A 4 -17.56 -6.51 -1.16
N ILE A 5 -18.03 -5.54 -1.93
CA ILE A 5 -18.11 -5.65 -3.40
C ILE A 5 -16.71 -5.61 -4.00
N ILE A 6 -15.87 -4.68 -3.56
CA ILE A 6 -14.51 -4.50 -4.09
C ILE A 6 -13.67 -5.73 -3.76
N LYS A 7 -13.69 -6.18 -2.50
CA LYS A 7 -13.07 -7.43 -2.04
C LYS A 7 -13.43 -8.59 -2.97
N LYS A 8 -14.72 -8.81 -3.22
CA LYS A 8 -15.19 -9.88 -4.10
C LYS A 8 -14.65 -9.74 -5.53
N ARG A 9 -14.63 -8.53 -6.08
CA ARG A 9 -14.10 -8.27 -7.43
C ARG A 9 -12.60 -8.55 -7.52
N VAL A 10 -11.81 -8.15 -6.53
CA VAL A 10 -10.36 -8.39 -6.48
C VAL A 10 -10.08 -9.89 -6.32
N GLU A 11 -10.75 -10.57 -5.38
CA GLU A 11 -10.54 -12.00 -5.13
C GLU A 11 -10.90 -12.88 -6.33
N GLN A 12 -11.90 -12.49 -7.13
CA GLN A 12 -12.28 -13.18 -8.38
C GLN A 12 -11.22 -13.07 -9.49
N LEU A 13 -10.28 -12.13 -9.37
CA LEU A 13 -9.17 -11.99 -10.30
C LEU A 13 -8.00 -12.91 -9.95
N LEU A 14 -7.95 -13.48 -8.74
CA LEU A 14 -6.88 -14.39 -8.34
C LEU A 14 -6.91 -15.68 -9.17
N VAL A 15 -5.74 -16.24 -9.41
CA VAL A 15 -5.57 -17.59 -9.99
C VAL A 15 -6.32 -18.64 -9.15
N PRO A 16 -6.94 -19.67 -9.76
CA PRO A 16 -7.79 -20.62 -9.02
C PRO A 16 -7.13 -21.25 -7.79
N SER A 17 -5.82 -21.53 -7.84
CA SER A 17 -5.06 -22.09 -6.71
C SER A 17 -4.94 -21.18 -5.49
N LEU A 18 -5.20 -19.88 -5.64
CA LEU A 18 -5.15 -18.88 -4.58
C LEU A 18 -6.55 -18.41 -4.11
N GLN A 19 -7.61 -18.80 -4.82
CA GLN A 19 -8.96 -18.43 -4.42
C GLN A 19 -9.32 -19.08 -3.09
N GLY A 20 -9.79 -18.27 -2.13
CA GLY A 20 -10.10 -18.71 -0.77
C GLY A 20 -8.88 -18.84 0.15
N ARG A 21 -7.66 -18.80 -0.39
CA ARG A 21 -6.42 -18.76 0.40
C ARG A 21 -5.96 -17.34 0.67
N ILE A 22 -6.09 -16.47 -0.32
CA ILE A 22 -5.86 -15.03 -0.16
C ILE A 22 -7.18 -14.33 0.13
N ALA A 23 -7.20 -13.50 1.17
CA ALA A 23 -8.36 -12.70 1.54
C ALA A 23 -7.98 -11.26 1.88
N PHE A 24 -8.83 -10.32 1.47
CA PHE A 24 -8.69 -8.90 1.79
C PHE A 24 -9.67 -8.51 2.88
N HIS A 25 -9.19 -7.76 3.87
CA HIS A 25 -9.95 -7.38 5.05
C HIS A 25 -9.90 -5.87 5.26
N ALA A 26 -10.93 -5.34 5.91
CA ALA A 26 -10.98 -3.96 6.33
C ALA A 26 -11.65 -3.83 7.69
N ALA A 27 -11.14 -2.94 8.53
CA ALA A 27 -11.74 -2.55 9.79
C ALA A 27 -11.85 -1.03 9.85
N VAL A 28 -13.01 -0.56 10.33
CA VAL A 28 -13.24 0.84 10.67
C VAL A 28 -13.53 0.89 12.16
N TYR A 29 -12.62 1.47 12.94
CA TYR A 29 -12.83 1.62 14.38
C TYR A 29 -13.79 2.80 14.62
N ARG A 30 -14.87 2.56 15.37
CA ARG A 30 -16.01 3.50 15.52
C ARG A 30 -15.78 4.68 16.47
N ILE A 31 -14.58 4.87 17.00
CA ILE A 31 -14.30 6.00 17.89
C ILE A 31 -13.84 7.16 17.02
N GLN A 32 -14.78 8.06 16.72
CA GLN A 32 -14.80 9.38 16.04
C GLN A 32 -13.62 9.90 15.19
N ASP A 33 -12.38 9.44 15.38
CA ASP A 33 -11.17 9.76 14.62
C ASP A 33 -10.23 8.52 14.49
N SER A 34 -10.75 7.30 14.63
CA SER A 34 -9.90 6.11 14.67
C SER A 34 -9.59 5.57 13.27
N PRO A 35 -8.32 5.28 13.00
CA PRO A 35 -7.80 4.97 11.68
C PRO A 35 -8.39 3.68 11.12
N SER A 36 -8.80 3.71 9.87
CA SER A 36 -9.18 2.50 9.16
C SER A 36 -7.94 1.67 8.84
N ARG A 37 -8.10 0.34 8.88
CA ARG A 37 -7.05 -0.61 8.52
C ARG A 37 -7.53 -1.47 7.38
N VAL A 38 -6.65 -1.75 6.43
CA VAL A 38 -6.83 -2.78 5.41
C VAL A 38 -5.64 -3.73 5.49
N TRP A 39 -5.89 -5.03 5.38
CA TRP A 39 -4.82 -6.01 5.37
C TRP A 39 -5.16 -7.19 4.46
N VAL A 40 -4.13 -7.90 4.05
CA VAL A 40 -4.21 -9.12 3.24
C VAL A 40 -3.72 -10.29 4.06
N THR A 41 -4.44 -11.40 3.98
CA THR A 41 -4.02 -12.67 4.58
C THR A 41 -3.78 -13.74 3.53
N PHE A 42 -2.86 -14.66 3.80
CA PHE A 42 -2.66 -15.92 3.09
C PHE A 42 -2.83 -17.09 4.06
N ASP A 43 -3.77 -17.99 3.79
CA ASP A 43 -4.15 -19.10 4.67
C ASP A 43 -4.45 -18.67 6.12
N GLY A 44 -4.97 -17.45 6.28
CA GLY A 44 -5.33 -16.85 7.57
C GLY A 44 -4.21 -16.04 8.24
N GLU A 45 -2.97 -16.12 7.76
CA GLU A 45 -1.86 -15.33 8.28
C GLU A 45 -1.73 -13.99 7.54
N GLU A 46 -1.50 -12.90 8.27
CA GLU A 46 -1.34 -11.58 7.67
C GLU A 46 0.02 -11.45 6.95
N ILE A 47 -0.04 -11.03 5.68
CA ILE A 47 1.14 -10.88 4.82
C ILE A 47 1.47 -9.42 4.52
N LEU A 48 0.48 -8.54 4.64
CA LEU A 48 0.60 -7.11 4.40
C LEU A 48 -0.56 -6.38 5.08
N GLY A 49 -0.25 -5.31 5.80
CA GLY A 49 -1.23 -4.44 6.44
C GLY A 49 -0.93 -2.97 6.20
N ALA A 50 -1.97 -2.18 6.02
CA ALA A 50 -1.93 -0.73 5.95
C ALA A 50 -2.87 -0.16 7.01
N ASP A 51 -2.38 0.81 7.77
CA ASP A 51 -3.04 1.35 8.95
C ASP A 51 -2.65 2.82 9.13
N ASP A 52 -3.64 3.71 9.07
CA ASP A 52 -3.38 5.15 9.14
C ASP A 52 -2.80 5.55 10.51
N PHE A 53 -3.10 4.81 11.60
CA PHE A 53 -2.57 5.12 12.95
C PHE A 53 -1.05 5.05 12.98
N ASN A 54 -0.53 3.88 12.63
CA ASN A 54 0.87 3.55 12.78
C ASN A 54 1.68 4.35 11.76
N PHE A 55 1.11 4.58 10.58
CA PHE A 55 1.68 5.44 9.57
C PHE A 55 1.83 6.89 10.07
N GLU A 56 0.73 7.54 10.46
CA GLU A 56 0.73 8.94 10.92
C GLU A 56 1.59 9.11 12.18
N ARG A 57 1.46 8.19 13.15
CA ARG A 57 2.27 8.23 14.37
C ARG A 57 3.76 8.16 14.07
N GLU A 58 4.18 7.36 13.09
CA GLU A 58 5.59 7.25 12.74
C GLU A 58 6.08 8.47 11.96
N VAL A 59 5.26 9.03 11.07
CA VAL A 59 5.54 10.32 10.40
C VAL A 59 5.71 11.43 11.43
N ASP A 60 4.77 11.59 12.36
CA ASP A 60 4.80 12.61 13.40
C ASP A 60 6.02 12.44 14.31
N ARG A 61 6.33 11.20 14.70
CA ARG A 61 7.51 10.90 15.53
C ARG A 61 8.80 11.34 14.84
N ARG A 62 8.98 11.02 13.55
CA ARG A 62 10.18 11.41 12.79
C ARG A 62 10.21 12.90 12.51
N TYR A 63 9.06 13.52 12.27
CA TYR A 63 8.96 14.95 12.07
C TYR A 63 9.38 15.71 13.33
N ALA A 64 8.89 15.30 14.50
CA ALA A 64 9.28 15.91 15.78
C ALA A 64 10.79 15.83 16.04
N LEU A 65 11.46 14.74 15.64
CA LEU A 65 12.91 14.58 15.78
C LEU A 65 13.73 15.49 14.85
N GLN A 66 13.16 15.86 13.70
CA GLN A 66 13.87 16.63 12.67
C GLN A 66 13.43 18.09 12.58
N ALA A 67 12.30 18.46 13.18
CA ALA A 67 11.72 19.80 13.12
C ALA A 67 12.65 20.88 13.71
N ALA A 68 13.59 20.51 14.59
CA ALA A 68 14.61 21.41 15.11
C ALA A 68 15.58 21.95 14.04
N GLN A 69 15.63 21.31 12.86
CA GLN A 69 16.44 21.74 11.72
C GLN A 69 15.75 22.82 10.87
N LEU A 70 14.45 23.05 11.09
CA LEU A 70 13.70 24.07 10.38
C LEU A 70 14.12 25.48 10.84
N PRO A 71 13.97 26.50 9.97
CA PRO A 71 14.16 27.89 10.38
C PRO A 71 13.17 28.25 11.51
N GLU A 72 13.35 29.43 12.11
CA GLU A 72 12.38 29.91 13.09
C GLU A 72 11.00 30.08 12.44
N LYS A 73 9.96 29.57 13.11
CA LYS A 73 8.59 29.73 12.64
C LYS A 73 8.21 31.21 12.75
N PRO A 74 7.75 31.87 11.66
CA PRO A 74 7.43 33.28 11.73
C PRO A 74 6.20 33.50 12.63
N ALA A 75 6.25 34.55 13.45
CA ALA A 75 5.13 34.93 14.32
C ALA A 75 3.91 35.48 13.56
N GLY A 76 4.11 35.88 12.29
CA GLY A 76 3.07 36.43 11.40
C GLY A 76 2.55 35.42 10.38
N SER A 77 2.37 35.87 9.14
CA SER A 77 1.84 35.01 8.07
C SER A 77 2.77 33.81 7.78
N LEU A 78 2.19 32.61 7.81
CA LEU A 78 2.85 31.39 7.36
C LEU A 78 2.84 31.24 5.84
N TRP A 79 1.88 31.87 5.16
CA TRP A 79 1.68 31.69 3.73
C TRP A 79 2.91 32.16 2.96
N GLN A 80 3.45 31.28 2.11
CA GLN A 80 4.71 31.46 1.35
C GLN A 80 5.99 31.66 2.19
N SER A 81 5.93 31.52 3.51
CA SER A 81 7.13 31.59 4.35
C SER A 81 8.12 30.47 4.03
N ASP A 82 9.40 30.72 4.23
CA ASP A 82 10.43 29.70 4.04
C ASP A 82 10.29 28.57 5.05
N TRP A 83 9.81 28.86 6.26
CA TRP A 83 9.44 27.85 7.24
C TRP A 83 8.40 26.86 6.69
N LEU A 84 7.31 27.37 6.11
CA LEU A 84 6.24 26.51 5.57
C LEU A 84 6.75 25.65 4.41
N LYS A 85 7.53 26.24 3.49
CA LYS A 85 8.13 25.50 2.37
C LYS A 85 9.04 24.37 2.85
N GLN A 86 9.93 24.66 3.81
CA GLN A 86 10.89 23.67 4.34
C GLN A 86 10.19 22.61 5.19
N SER A 87 9.21 23.00 6.00
CA SER A 87 8.35 22.10 6.77
C SER A 87 7.64 21.09 5.87
N HIS A 88 7.02 21.55 4.77
CA HIS A 88 6.39 20.67 3.78
C HIS A 88 7.40 19.73 3.10
N ALA A 89 8.57 20.25 2.72
CA ALA A 89 9.61 19.45 2.09
C ALA A 89 10.13 18.35 3.05
N LEU A 90 10.33 18.68 4.33
CA LEU A 90 10.71 17.73 5.37
C LEU A 90 9.62 16.67 5.58
N SER A 91 8.37 17.09 5.69
CA SER A 91 7.23 16.16 5.84
C SER A 91 7.15 15.18 4.68
N ALA A 92 7.29 15.66 3.43
CA ALA A 92 7.24 14.82 2.24
C ALA A 92 8.42 13.84 2.16
N GLU A 93 9.60 14.23 2.64
CA GLU A 93 10.76 13.33 2.72
C GLU A 93 10.57 12.26 3.80
N ILE A 94 10.10 12.64 4.98
CA ILE A 94 9.79 11.71 6.06
C ILE A 94 8.74 10.70 5.62
N GLU A 95 7.68 11.15 4.97
CA GLU A 95 6.63 10.27 4.46
C GLU A 95 7.20 9.22 3.49
N ARG A 96 8.11 9.63 2.59
CA ARG A 96 8.82 8.70 1.69
C ARG A 96 9.64 7.66 2.45
N GLN A 97 10.37 8.07 3.48
CA GLN A 97 11.20 7.18 4.30
C GLN A 97 10.34 6.18 5.09
N VAL A 98 9.25 6.66 5.68
CA VAL A 98 8.29 5.82 6.42
C VAL A 98 7.70 4.73 5.50
N LYS A 99 7.36 5.10 4.25
CA LYS A 99 6.93 4.13 3.22
C LYS A 99 8.02 3.13 2.84
N GLN A 100 9.27 3.58 2.71
CA GLN A 100 10.41 2.70 2.42
C GLN A 100 10.65 1.67 3.54
N ASP A 101 10.37 2.04 4.79
CA ASP A 101 10.47 1.16 5.95
C ASP A 101 9.26 0.21 6.11
N GLY A 102 8.37 0.17 5.12
CA GLY A 102 7.26 -0.78 5.06
C GLY A 102 5.95 -0.32 5.70
N TYR A 103 5.89 0.92 6.22
CA TYR A 103 4.63 1.48 6.71
C TYR A 103 3.74 1.89 5.54
N LEU A 104 2.50 1.41 5.54
CA LEU A 104 1.54 1.73 4.49
C LEU A 104 0.35 2.51 5.07
N ALA A 105 0.00 3.61 4.41
CA ALA A 105 -1.24 4.33 4.69
C ALA A 105 -2.43 3.53 4.16
N ASN A 106 -3.44 3.35 4.99
CA ASN A 106 -4.63 2.60 4.61
C ASN A 106 -5.40 3.30 3.48
N TYR A 107 -5.45 4.64 3.46
CA TYR A 107 -6.08 5.38 2.36
C TYR A 107 -5.50 4.98 0.98
N GLU A 108 -4.18 4.86 0.86
CA GLU A 108 -3.52 4.49 -0.40
C GLU A 108 -3.88 3.06 -0.81
N MET A 109 -3.82 2.11 0.12
CA MET A 109 -4.15 0.72 -0.16
C MET A 109 -5.64 0.52 -0.49
N GLN A 110 -6.54 1.29 0.13
CA GLN A 110 -7.97 1.31 -0.21
C GLN A 110 -8.22 1.84 -1.62
N GLN A 111 -7.55 2.93 -2.00
CA GLN A 111 -7.60 3.46 -3.38
C GLN A 111 -7.11 2.41 -4.37
N ASP A 112 -6.01 1.73 -4.06
CA ASP A 112 -5.46 0.65 -4.87
C ASP A 112 -6.45 -0.51 -5.07
N LEU A 113 -7.08 -0.98 -4.00
CA LEU A 113 -8.11 -2.03 -4.09
C LEU A 113 -9.31 -1.58 -4.92
N LEU A 114 -9.72 -0.32 -4.81
CA LEU A 114 -10.82 0.24 -5.59
C LEU A 114 -10.48 0.31 -7.08
N GLN A 115 -9.26 0.73 -7.43
CA GLN A 115 -8.86 0.91 -8.82
C GLN A 115 -8.49 -0.40 -9.52
N TYR A 116 -7.87 -1.35 -8.80
CA TYR A 116 -7.27 -2.54 -9.40
C TYR A 116 -8.21 -3.34 -10.33
N PRO A 117 -9.48 -3.64 -9.95
CA PRO A 117 -10.39 -4.38 -10.82
C PRO A 117 -10.81 -3.63 -12.09
N ASN A 118 -10.54 -2.34 -12.18
CA ASN A 118 -10.87 -1.48 -13.31
C ASN A 118 -9.64 -1.17 -14.18
N LEU A 119 -8.43 -1.55 -13.76
CA LEU A 119 -7.21 -1.36 -14.54
C LEU A 119 -7.12 -2.39 -15.67
N ALA A 120 -6.63 -1.94 -16.83
CA ALA A 120 -6.14 -2.88 -17.83
C ALA A 120 -4.97 -3.68 -17.23
N PHE A 121 -4.92 -4.98 -17.51
CA PHE A 121 -3.93 -5.85 -16.89
C PHE A 121 -2.48 -5.39 -17.15
N GLU A 122 -2.22 -4.87 -18.35
CA GLU A 122 -0.94 -4.27 -18.72
C GLU A 122 -0.55 -3.10 -17.82
N GLN A 123 -1.52 -2.23 -17.49
CA GLN A 123 -1.29 -1.07 -16.62
C GLN A 123 -1.02 -1.50 -15.18
N ALA A 124 -1.70 -2.55 -14.70
CA ALA A 124 -1.49 -3.08 -13.36
C ALA A 124 -0.06 -3.60 -13.15
N LEU A 125 0.56 -4.20 -14.18
CA LEU A 125 1.91 -4.75 -14.07
C LEU A 125 3.02 -3.69 -14.00
N VAL A 126 2.78 -2.49 -14.54
CA VAL A 126 3.73 -1.35 -14.51
C VAL A 126 3.25 -0.21 -13.61
N HIS A 127 2.23 -0.45 -12.78
CA HIS A 127 1.64 0.59 -11.94
C HIS A 127 2.68 1.18 -10.97
N PRO A 128 2.68 2.49 -10.68
CA PRO A 128 3.65 3.09 -9.76
C PRO A 128 3.64 2.49 -8.35
N HIS A 129 2.46 2.12 -7.85
CA HIS A 129 2.31 1.57 -6.50
C HIS A 129 2.62 0.06 -6.46
N PRO A 130 3.54 -0.41 -5.59
CA PRO A 130 4.00 -1.80 -5.53
C PRO A 130 2.91 -2.80 -5.17
N PHE A 131 1.90 -2.38 -4.40
CA PHE A 131 0.79 -3.25 -4.02
C PHE A 131 -0.01 -3.73 -5.23
N ILE A 132 -0.35 -2.84 -6.17
CA ILE A 132 -1.03 -3.21 -7.41
C ILE A 132 -0.18 -4.17 -8.26
N ARG A 133 1.12 -3.88 -8.41
CA ARG A 133 2.02 -4.78 -9.14
C ARG A 133 2.11 -6.15 -8.47
N GLY A 134 2.12 -6.18 -7.14
CA GLY A 134 2.10 -7.42 -6.35
C GLY A 134 0.83 -8.23 -6.59
N ILE A 135 -0.36 -7.63 -6.49
CA ILE A 135 -1.63 -8.33 -6.76
C ILE A 135 -1.71 -8.79 -8.22
N ALA A 136 -1.21 -7.99 -9.17
CA ALA A 136 -1.15 -8.37 -10.58
C ALA A 136 -0.35 -9.65 -10.83
N ARG A 137 0.65 -9.95 -9.98
CA ARG A 137 1.38 -11.22 -10.00
C ARG A 137 0.56 -12.41 -9.54
N LEU A 138 -0.50 -12.21 -8.76
CA LEU A 138 -1.42 -13.25 -8.29
C LEU A 138 -2.65 -13.43 -9.21
N ASP A 139 -2.78 -12.56 -10.22
CA ASP A 139 -3.92 -12.49 -11.11
C ASP A 139 -3.98 -13.64 -12.14
N ARG A 140 -5.13 -14.28 -12.31
CA ARG A 140 -5.36 -15.36 -13.28
C ARG A 140 -5.08 -14.96 -14.73
N ARG A 141 -5.10 -13.66 -15.06
CA ARG A 141 -4.74 -13.11 -16.38
C ARG A 141 -3.24 -13.20 -16.67
N LEU A 142 -2.39 -13.37 -15.65
CA LEU A 142 -0.96 -13.56 -15.82
C LEU A 142 -0.62 -15.01 -16.20
N GLY A 143 -0.10 -15.22 -17.41
CA GLY A 143 0.39 -16.54 -17.86
C GLY A 143 1.85 -16.81 -17.49
N LYS A 144 2.23 -18.10 -17.39
CA LYS A 144 3.56 -18.59 -16.99
C LYS A 144 4.73 -17.92 -17.72
N ARG A 145 4.70 -17.90 -19.06
CA ARG A 145 5.78 -17.31 -19.88
C ARG A 145 6.07 -15.86 -19.50
N ARG A 146 5.01 -15.09 -19.25
CA ARG A 146 5.14 -13.68 -18.89
C ARG A 146 5.57 -13.51 -17.44
N PHE A 147 5.02 -14.31 -16.54
CA PHE A 147 5.41 -14.31 -15.13
C PHE A 147 6.92 -14.47 -14.94
N LEU A 148 7.53 -15.44 -15.64
CA LEU A 148 8.97 -15.74 -15.55
C LEU A 148 9.89 -14.60 -16.07
N LEU A 149 9.33 -13.61 -16.76
CA LEU A 149 10.09 -12.45 -17.27
C LEU A 149 9.97 -11.21 -16.37
N LEU A 150 9.10 -11.24 -15.35
CA LEU A 150 8.90 -10.10 -14.47
C LEU A 150 10.02 -10.02 -13.43
N THR A 151 10.59 -8.83 -13.29
CA THR A 151 11.43 -8.47 -12.13
C THR A 151 10.55 -7.94 -11.01
N HIS A 152 11.06 -7.89 -9.78
CA HIS A 152 10.36 -7.33 -8.61
C HIS A 152 11.13 -6.11 -8.08
N ALA A 153 10.40 -5.10 -7.59
CA ALA A 153 10.98 -3.88 -7.05
C ALA A 153 10.61 -3.65 -5.56
N SER A 154 9.90 -4.59 -4.94
CA SER A 154 9.55 -4.54 -3.51
C SER A 154 9.45 -5.95 -2.93
N GLU A 155 9.56 -6.05 -1.61
CA GLU A 155 9.40 -7.31 -0.88
C GLU A 155 8.01 -7.93 -1.10
N PHE A 156 6.96 -7.10 -1.16
CA PHE A 156 5.61 -7.60 -1.45
C PHE A 156 5.48 -8.19 -2.85
N GLU A 157 6.10 -7.56 -3.86
CA GLU A 157 6.12 -8.11 -5.22
C GLU A 157 6.86 -9.44 -5.28
N GLN A 158 7.96 -9.56 -4.54
CA GLN A 158 8.74 -10.78 -4.41
C GLN A 158 7.93 -11.88 -3.73
N TRP A 159 7.31 -11.58 -2.58
CA TRP A 159 6.44 -12.51 -1.85
C TRP A 159 5.31 -13.04 -2.75
N CYS A 160 4.68 -12.16 -3.53
CA CYS A 160 3.62 -12.57 -4.47
C CYS A 160 4.14 -13.49 -5.58
N ALA A 161 5.36 -13.23 -6.09
CA ALA A 161 5.99 -14.08 -7.08
C ALA A 161 6.27 -15.47 -6.50
N ASP A 162 6.95 -15.53 -5.36
CA ASP A 162 7.31 -16.79 -4.70
C ASP A 162 6.08 -17.63 -4.36
N THR A 163 5.07 -16.98 -3.77
CA THR A 163 3.80 -17.63 -3.44
C THR A 163 3.15 -18.22 -4.68
N ARG A 164 3.08 -17.45 -5.78
CA ARG A 164 2.49 -17.96 -7.03
C ARG A 164 3.28 -19.14 -7.59
N GLN A 165 4.60 -19.05 -7.58
CA GLN A 165 5.45 -20.11 -8.10
C GLN A 165 5.27 -21.41 -7.30
N ILE A 166 5.17 -21.31 -5.98
CA ILE A 166 4.93 -22.44 -5.07
C ILE A 166 3.58 -23.11 -5.35
N VAL A 167 2.49 -22.33 -5.43
CA VAL A 167 1.14 -22.90 -5.57
C VAL A 167 0.84 -23.44 -6.96
N GLU A 168 1.36 -22.81 -8.01
CA GLU A 168 1.18 -23.23 -9.41
C GLU A 168 2.25 -24.23 -9.87
N ARG A 169 3.30 -24.47 -9.07
CA ARG A 169 4.46 -25.32 -9.40
C ARG A 169 5.14 -24.91 -10.70
N TRP A 170 5.37 -23.61 -10.87
CA TRP A 170 5.94 -23.04 -12.10
C TRP A 170 7.45 -23.14 -12.20
#